data_AF-A0A1B6H7T3-F1
#
_entry.id   AF-A0A1B6H7T3-F1
#
_cell.length_a   1.000
_cell.length_b   1.000
_cell.length_c   1.000
_cell.angle_alpha   90.00
_cell.angle_beta   90.00
_cell.angle_gamma   90.00
#
_symmetry.space_group_name_H-M   'P 1'
#
loop_
_entity.id
_entity.type
_entity.pdbx_description
1 polymer ?
#
loop_
_entity_poly.entity_id
_entity_poly.type
_entity_poly.pdbx_seq_one_letter_code
_entity_poly.pdbx_strand_id
1 'polypeptide(L)'
;KLRSLRKGNSASIISRSMNKSKAVWQIINGERKSSKESSVNAINLEVNGRVVDNATDVANHFNRYFTTIADETIRVNNSSPSYNQAETTHAIPVEQTIHILKPVSIEELAITIDSLKPKSSTGVDGVSAKILKAA
;
A
#
# COMPACT_ATOMS: atom_id res chain seq x y z
N LYS A 1 -24.28 21.85 14.90
CA LYS A 1 -25.69 21.43 14.66
C LYS A 1 -25.81 20.27 13.64
N LEU A 2 -25.20 20.35 12.45
CA LEU A 2 -25.32 19.28 11.44
C LEU A 2 -24.68 17.94 11.86
N ARG A 3 -23.49 17.99 12.46
CA ARG A 3 -22.76 16.81 12.94
C ARG A 3 -23.51 16.04 14.03
N SER A 4 -24.14 16.75 14.97
CA SER A 4 -24.94 16.14 16.03
C SER A 4 -26.21 15.48 15.48
N LEU A 5 -26.86 16.11 14.49
CA LEU A 5 -28.01 15.53 13.78
C LEU A 5 -27.65 14.24 13.04
N ARG A 6 -26.52 14.23 12.30
CA ARG A 6 -26.04 13.02 11.60
C ARG A 6 -25.71 11.88 12.56
N LYS A 7 -25.07 12.19 13.69
CA LYS A 7 -24.78 11.20 14.75
C LYS A 7 -26.06 10.62 15.34
N GLY A 8 -27.04 11.47 15.66
CA GLY A 8 -28.34 11.04 16.20
C GLY A 8 -29.11 10.14 15.22
N ASN A 9 -29.13 10.50 13.94
CA ASN A 9 -29.77 9.71 12.90
C ASN A 9 -29.08 8.35 12.68
N SER A 10 -27.75 8.32 12.67
CA SER A 10 -26.99 7.07 12.55
C SER A 10 -27.26 6.13 13.73
N ALA A 11 -27.32 6.66 14.95
CA ALA A 11 -27.60 5.89 16.16
C ALA A 11 -29.03 5.31 16.15
N SER A 12 -30.02 6.06 15.68
CA SER A 12 -31.41 5.58 15.59
C SER A 12 -31.58 4.49 14.51
N ILE A 13 -30.86 4.60 13.39
CA ILE A 13 -30.86 3.58 12.33
C ILE A 13 -30.25 2.27 12.84
N ILE A 14 -29.11 2.34 13.54
CA ILE A 14 -28.45 1.14 14.09
C ILE A 14 -29.33 0.49 15.15
N SER A 15 -29.93 1.26 16.05
CA SER A 15 -30.73 0.71 17.16
C SER A 15 -32.03 0.05 16.69
N ARG A 16 -32.67 0.59 15.64
CA ARG A 16 -33.91 0.03 15.05
C ARG A 16 -33.65 -1.11 14.07
N SER A 17 -32.41 -1.33 13.66
CA SER A 17 -32.08 -2.37 12.67
C SER A 17 -32.09 -3.78 13.28
N MET A 18 -32.72 -4.71 12.57
CA MET A 18 -32.73 -6.13 12.95
C MET A 18 -31.32 -6.75 12.84
N ASN A 19 -30.50 -6.27 11.90
CA ASN A 19 -29.11 -6.65 11.71
C ASN A 19 -28.19 -5.44 11.89
N LYS A 20 -27.68 -5.28 13.12
CA LYS A 20 -26.86 -4.13 13.53
C LYS A 20 -25.56 -4.03 12.75
N SER A 21 -24.88 -5.17 12.54
CA SER A 21 -23.62 -5.19 11.79
C SER A 21 -23.81 -4.75 10.34
N LYS A 22 -24.89 -5.20 9.68
CA LYS A 22 -25.23 -4.76 8.33
C LYS A 22 -25.57 -3.27 8.28
N ALA A 23 -26.34 -2.76 9.25
CA ALA A 23 -26.69 -1.34 9.33
C ALA A 23 -25.46 -0.45 9.53
N VAL A 24 -24.54 -0.84 10.41
CA VAL A 24 -23.25 -0.14 10.60
C VAL A 24 -22.45 -0.12 9.28
N TRP A 25 -22.32 -1.27 8.61
CA TRP A 25 -21.61 -1.35 7.33
C TRP A 25 -22.26 -0.51 6.23
N GLN A 26 -23.59 -0.42 6.19
CA GLN A 26 -24.30 0.43 5.23
C GLN A 26 -24.04 1.92 5.48
N ILE A 27 -24.01 2.35 6.74
CA ILE A 27 -23.67 3.73 7.11
C ILE A 27 -22.23 4.05 6.70
N ILE A 28 -21.28 3.17 7.03
CA ILE A 28 -19.88 3.31 6.62
C ILE A 28 -19.75 3.40 5.10
N ASN A 29 -20.41 2.49 4.36
CA ASN A 29 -20.36 2.49 2.91
C ASN A 29 -21.05 3.71 2.28
N GLY A 30 -22.07 4.26 2.93
CA GLY A 30 -22.75 5.49 2.52
C GLY A 30 -21.84 6.71 2.65
N GLU A 31 -21.12 6.82 3.77
CA GLU A 31 -20.14 7.89 3.99
C GLU A 31 -18.88 7.73 3.10
N ARG A 32 -18.50 6.48 2.78
CA ARG A 32 -17.38 6.18 1.87
C ARG A 32 -17.70 6.44 0.40
N LYS A 33 -18.97 6.48 0.01
CA LYS A 33 -19.39 6.83 -1.35
C LYS A 33 -19.29 8.34 -1.57
N SER A 34 -18.06 8.85 -1.59
CA SER A 34 -17.73 10.00 -2.41
C SER A 34 -18.03 9.60 -3.86
N SER A 35 -19.14 10.11 -4.40
CA SER A 35 -19.54 10.01 -5.81
C SER A 35 -19.64 8.60 -6.39
N LYS A 36 -20.87 8.14 -6.67
CA LYS A 36 -21.06 7.34 -7.89
C LYS A 36 -20.51 8.20 -9.03
N GLU A 37 -19.56 7.67 -9.80
CA GLU A 37 -18.78 8.40 -10.80
C GLU A 37 -17.87 9.47 -10.19
N SER A 38 -16.74 9.06 -9.60
CA SER A 38 -15.54 9.79 -9.98
C SER A 38 -15.28 9.38 -11.41
N SER A 39 -15.51 10.29 -12.35
CA SER A 39 -14.95 10.21 -13.70
C SER A 39 -13.56 9.59 -13.58
N VAL A 40 -13.25 8.60 -14.43
CA VAL A 40 -11.89 8.09 -14.66
C VAL A 40 -10.89 9.17 -14.27
N ASN A 41 -10.15 8.98 -13.17
CA ASN A 41 -9.19 9.98 -12.70
C ASN A 41 -8.24 10.24 -13.87
N ALA A 42 -8.48 11.32 -14.62
CA ALA A 42 -7.67 11.67 -15.77
C ALA A 42 -6.28 11.98 -15.24
N ILE A 43 -5.31 11.16 -15.63
CA ILE A 43 -3.93 11.34 -15.20
C ILE A 43 -3.40 12.50 -16.02
N ASN A 44 -3.32 13.67 -15.39
CA ASN A 44 -2.84 14.89 -16.00
C ASN A 44 -1.47 15.23 -15.40
N LEU A 45 -0.48 15.48 -16.25
CA LEU A 45 0.87 15.88 -15.87
C LEU A 45 1.19 17.22 -16.54
N GLU A 46 1.60 18.23 -15.76
CA GLU A 46 2.13 19.47 -16.33
C GLU A 46 3.61 19.30 -16.68
N VAL A 47 3.96 19.46 -17.96
CA VAL A 47 5.35 19.43 -18.44
C VAL A 47 5.59 20.70 -19.25
N ASN A 48 6.54 21.53 -18.81
CA ASN A 48 6.91 22.80 -19.47
C ASN A 48 5.71 23.73 -19.72
N GLY A 49 4.79 23.85 -18.75
CA GLY A 49 3.58 24.69 -18.86
C GLY A 49 2.49 24.13 -19.77
N ARG A 50 2.61 22.87 -20.22
CA ARG A 50 1.57 22.16 -21.00
C ARG A 50 1.04 20.98 -20.20
N VAL A 51 -0.27 20.78 -20.24
CA VAL A 51 -0.91 19.62 -19.62
C VAL A 51 -0.87 18.45 -20.59
N VAL A 52 -0.31 17.33 -20.13
CA VAL A 52 -0.27 16.04 -20.81
C VAL A 52 -1.27 15.13 -20.10
N ASP A 53 -2.27 14.62 -20.82
CA ASP A 53 -3.36 13.81 -20.29
C ASP A 53 -3.39 12.37 -20.87
N ASN A 54 -2.57 12.12 -21.90
CA ASN A 54 -2.38 10.78 -22.44
C ASN A 54 -1.54 9.93 -21.50
N ALA A 55 -2.10 8.82 -21.02
CA ALA A 55 -1.44 7.94 -20.05
C ALA A 55 -0.07 7.39 -20.52
N THR A 56 0.09 7.11 -21.82
CA THR A 56 1.36 6.63 -22.38
C THR A 56 2.41 7.73 -22.35
N ASP A 57 2.02 8.94 -22.70
CA ASP A 57 2.92 10.10 -22.70
C ASP A 57 3.33 10.47 -21.28
N VAL A 58 2.40 10.44 -20.32
CA VAL A 58 2.71 10.61 -18.89
C VAL A 58 3.72 9.56 -18.42
N ALA A 59 3.51 8.28 -18.75
CA ALA A 59 4.42 7.21 -18.39
C ALA A 59 5.81 7.42 -19.01
N ASN A 60 5.88 7.83 -20.28
CA ASN A 60 7.13 8.15 -20.95
C ASN A 60 7.86 9.33 -20.31
N HIS A 61 7.13 10.36 -19.88
CA HIS A 61 7.71 11.48 -19.14
C HIS A 61 8.34 11.04 -17.82
N PHE A 62 7.66 10.20 -17.04
CA PHE A 62 8.23 9.64 -15.82
C PHE A 62 9.43 8.76 -16.09
N ASN A 63 9.33 7.84 -17.05
CA ASN A 63 10.42 6.94 -17.39
C ASN A 63 11.66 7.74 -17.78
N ARG A 64 11.52 8.74 -18.65
CA ARG A 64 12.65 9.60 -19.05
C ARG A 64 13.22 10.33 -17.84
N TYR A 65 12.38 11.02 -17.06
CA TYR A 65 12.86 11.80 -15.91
C TYR A 65 13.65 10.93 -14.93
N PHE A 66 13.08 9.81 -14.48
CA PHE A 66 13.73 8.98 -13.46
C PHE A 66 14.92 8.17 -13.99
N THR A 67 15.02 7.94 -15.31
CA THR A 67 16.19 7.29 -15.91
C THR A 67 17.33 8.28 -16.18
N THR A 68 17.05 9.57 -16.45
CA THR A 68 18.09 10.55 -16.83
C THR A 68 18.49 11.52 -15.72
N ILE A 69 17.69 11.68 -14.66
CA ILE A 69 17.92 12.72 -13.65
C ILE A 69 19.26 12.57 -12.91
N ALA A 70 19.75 11.33 -12.72
CA ALA A 70 21.04 11.09 -12.08
C ALA A 70 22.19 11.70 -12.91
N ASP A 71 22.26 11.37 -14.20
CA ASP A 71 23.28 11.88 -15.12
C ASP A 71 23.15 13.40 -15.32
N GLU A 72 21.92 13.91 -15.43
CA GLU A 72 21.66 15.34 -15.54
C GLU A 72 22.13 16.11 -14.29
N THR A 73 21.88 15.57 -13.10
CA THR A 73 22.29 16.18 -11.82
C THR A 73 23.82 16.19 -11.70
N ILE A 74 24.49 15.10 -12.06
CA ILE A 74 25.96 15.01 -12.06
C ILE A 74 26.54 16.04 -13.04
N ARG A 75 26.01 16.13 -14.26
CA ARG A 75 26.47 17.09 -15.28
C ARG A 75 26.34 18.54 -14.83
N VAL A 76 25.22 18.90 -14.20
CA VAL A 76 25.00 20.27 -13.69
C VAL A 76 25.97 20.59 -12.54
N ASN A 77 26.20 19.65 -11.62
CA ASN A 77 27.02 19.88 -10.43
C ASN A 77 28.54 19.76 -10.67
N ASN A 78 28.98 19.09 -11.75
CA ASN A 78 30.40 18.95 -12.09
C ASN A 78 31.07 20.23 -12.64
N SER A 79 30.36 21.36 -12.70
CA SER A 79 30.91 22.64 -13.20
C SER A 79 31.74 23.42 -12.16
N SER A 80 31.96 22.87 -10.96
CA SER A 80 32.79 23.48 -9.91
C SER A 80 33.83 22.50 -9.38
N PRO A 81 35.12 22.60 -9.75
CA PRO A 81 36.18 21.87 -9.06
C PRO A 81 36.52 22.61 -7.76
N SER A 82 35.68 22.44 -6.76
CA SER A 82 36.03 22.69 -5.36
C SER A 82 35.51 21.50 -4.56
N TYR A 83 36.02 20.32 -4.91
CA TYR A 83 35.93 19.16 -4.05
C TYR A 83 36.84 19.42 -2.85
N ASN A 84 36.33 20.15 -1.86
CA ASN A 84 36.67 19.81 -0.49
C ASN A 84 36.23 18.34 -0.39
N GLN A 85 37.21 17.45 -0.33
CA GLN A 85 37.01 16.06 0.09
C GLN A 85 36.26 16.14 1.42
N ALA A 86 34.93 16.13 1.37
CA ALA A 86 34.16 15.63 2.49
C ALA A 86 34.65 14.20 2.63
N GLU A 87 35.44 13.96 3.67
CA GLU A 87 35.96 12.65 4.02
C GLU A 87 34.88 11.64 3.73
N THR A 88 35.12 10.78 2.73
CA THR A 88 34.29 9.61 2.48
C THR A 88 34.21 8.90 3.81
N THR A 89 33.08 9.07 4.49
CA THR A 89 32.75 8.38 5.73
C THR A 89 33.03 6.92 5.41
N HIS A 90 34.04 6.35 6.08
CA HIS A 90 34.53 5.01 5.80
C HIS A 90 33.33 4.12 5.49
N ALA A 91 33.23 3.64 4.26
CA ALA A 91 32.21 2.68 3.89
C ALA A 91 32.43 1.49 4.82
N ILE A 92 31.62 1.41 5.87
CA ILE A 92 31.62 0.26 6.77
C ILE A 92 31.31 -0.91 5.84
N PRO A 93 32.19 -1.91 5.71
CA PRO A 93 31.85 -3.11 4.97
C PRO A 93 30.60 -3.66 5.63
N VAL A 94 29.48 -3.67 4.92
CA VAL A 94 28.29 -4.40 5.37
C VAL A 94 28.64 -5.88 5.23
N GLU A 95 29.39 -6.40 6.18
CA GLU A 95 29.45 -7.84 6.47
C GLU A 95 28.13 -8.22 7.17
N GLN A 96 27.03 -8.11 6.44
CA GLN A 96 25.78 -8.74 6.85
C GLN A 96 25.27 -9.57 5.69
N THR A 97 26.14 -10.46 5.20
CA THR A 97 25.65 -11.56 4.42
C THR A 97 24.79 -12.40 5.35
N ILE A 98 23.49 -12.47 5.07
CA ILE A 98 22.51 -13.23 5.82
C ILE A 98 22.74 -14.71 5.51
N HIS A 99 23.83 -15.27 6.06
CA HIS A 99 24.19 -16.65 5.86
C HIS A 99 23.46 -17.50 6.89
N ILE A 100 22.59 -18.36 6.37
CA ILE A 100 22.00 -19.54 7.01
C ILE A 100 20.72 -19.24 7.79
N LEU A 101 19.58 -19.45 7.11
CA LEU A 101 18.30 -19.69 7.75
C LEU A 101 18.32 -21.09 8.36
N LYS A 102 17.86 -21.22 9.62
CA LYS A 102 17.70 -22.54 10.25
C LYS A 102 16.47 -23.24 9.67
N PRO A 103 16.49 -24.57 9.53
CA PRO A 103 15.27 -25.34 9.25
C PRO A 103 14.21 -25.07 10.33
N VAL A 104 12.94 -25.01 9.91
CA VAL A 104 11.79 -24.85 10.82
C VAL A 104 11.71 -26.04 11.77
N SER A 105 11.42 -25.80 13.05
CA SER A 105 11.19 -26.88 14.01
C SER A 105 9.74 -27.39 13.96
N ILE A 106 9.51 -28.61 14.45
CA ILE A 106 8.15 -29.17 14.53
C ILE A 106 7.30 -28.36 15.51
N GLU A 107 7.90 -27.83 16.57
CA GLU A 107 7.24 -26.99 17.56
C GLU A 107 6.80 -25.65 16.95
N GLU A 108 7.66 -25.00 16.16
CA GLU A 108 7.32 -23.77 15.44
C GLU A 108 6.20 -24.02 14.42
N LEU A 109 6.24 -25.16 13.73
CA LEU A 109 5.21 -25.55 12.79
C LEU A 109 3.85 -25.75 13.50
N ALA A 110 3.84 -26.47 14.63
CA ALA A 110 2.64 -26.71 15.42
C ALA A 110 2.02 -25.40 15.93
N ILE A 111 2.84 -24.51 16.53
CA ILE A 111 2.39 -23.19 16.99
C ILE A 111 1.82 -22.36 15.83
N THR A 112 2.47 -22.42 14.67
CA THR A 112 2.03 -21.69 13.47
C THR A 112 0.68 -22.22 12.98
N ILE A 113 0.50 -23.54 12.89
CA ILE A 113 -0.78 -24.17 12.53
C ILE A 113 -1.86 -23.76 13.53
N ASP A 114 -1.59 -23.83 14.84
CA ASP A 114 -2.51 -23.43 15.91
C ASP A 114 -2.88 -21.95 15.89
N SER A 115 -2.02 -21.09 15.35
CA SER A 115 -2.32 -19.66 15.22
C SER A 115 -3.33 -19.33 14.10
N LEU A 116 -3.53 -20.25 13.14
CA LEU A 116 -4.42 -19.99 11.99
C LEU A 116 -5.88 -19.80 12.43
N LYS A 117 -6.58 -18.84 11.85
CA LYS A 117 -8.04 -18.73 12.09
C LYS A 117 -8.75 -19.90 11.40
N PRO A 118 -9.63 -20.66 12.07
CA PRO A 118 -10.30 -21.83 11.50
C PRO A 118 -11.38 -21.41 10.49
N LYS A 119 -10.95 -20.97 9.31
CA LYS A 119 -11.81 -20.53 8.21
C LYS A 119 -12.08 -21.70 7.25
N SER A 120 -13.28 -21.73 6.68
CA SER A 120 -13.71 -22.71 5.68
C SER A 120 -13.42 -22.31 4.24
N SER A 121 -12.98 -21.08 4.00
CA SER A 121 -12.54 -20.63 2.67
C SER A 121 -11.24 -21.34 2.27
N THR A 122 -11.13 -21.74 1.00
CA THR A 122 -10.01 -22.52 0.45
C THR A 122 -9.28 -21.76 -0.65
N GLY A 123 -8.02 -22.12 -0.92
CA GLY A 123 -7.28 -21.70 -2.10
C GLY A 123 -7.62 -22.55 -3.33
N VAL A 124 -6.74 -22.51 -4.33
CA VAL A 124 -6.84 -23.33 -5.56
C VAL A 124 -6.65 -24.83 -5.29
N ASP A 125 -6.08 -25.19 -4.14
CA ASP A 125 -5.85 -26.56 -3.68
C ASP A 125 -7.07 -27.18 -2.97
N GLY A 126 -8.11 -26.39 -2.68
CA GLY A 126 -9.31 -26.86 -1.99
C GLY A 126 -9.11 -27.19 -0.51
N VAL A 127 -7.95 -26.90 0.08
CA VAL A 127 -7.66 -27.19 1.50
C VAL A 127 -7.96 -25.95 2.34
N SER A 128 -8.72 -26.11 3.43
CA SER A 128 -9.08 -25.01 4.33
C SER A 128 -8.24 -25.04 5.60
N ALA A 129 -8.00 -23.86 6.19
CA ALA A 129 -7.32 -23.75 7.49
C ALA A 129 -8.06 -24.51 8.60
N LYS A 130 -9.37 -24.70 8.48
CA LYS A 130 -10.17 -25.51 9.41
C LYS A 130 -9.81 -27.00 9.37
N ILE A 131 -9.57 -27.54 8.17
CA ILE A 131 -9.16 -28.96 7.99
C ILE A 131 -7.71 -29.13 8.45
N LEU A 132 -6.82 -28.21 8.05
CA LEU A 132 -5.41 -28.26 8.40
C LEU A 132 -5.15 -28.26 9.91
N LYS A 133 -5.96 -27.55 10.70
CA LYS A 133 -5.89 -27.53 12.17
C LYS A 133 -6.46 -28.77 12.87
N ALA A 134 -7.27 -29.54 12.17
CA ALA A 134 -7.96 -30.71 12.73
C ALA A 134 -7.25 -32.04 12.39
N ALA A 135 -6.27 -31.99 11.49
CA ALA A 135 -5.37 -33.09 11.17
C ALA A 135 -4.28 -33.20 12.24
#